data_AF-A0A920DBM6-F1
#
_entry.id   AF-A0A920DBM6-F1
#
_cell.length_a   1.000
_cell.length_b   1.000
_cell.length_c   1.000
_cell.angle_alpha   90.00
_cell.angle_beta   90.00
_cell.angle_gamma   90.00
#
_symmetry.space_group_name_H-M   'P 1'
#
loop_
_entity.id
_entity.type
_entity.pdbx_description
1 polymer ?
#
loop_
_entity_poly.entity_id
_entity_poly.type
_entity_poly.pdbx_seq_one_letter_code
_entity_poly.pdbx_strand_id
1 'polypeptide(L)'
;MGRVGIYGSSFDPITNVHLWTASTVAHRAKLDKVIFLPCSSNRPDKKMNVSDEHRMNMVNMAIQNNPKFEADRYEMEQPGWEISTYLTLKHYRKRFPDDEIYL
;
A
#
# COMPACT_ATOMS: atom_id res chain seq x y z
N MET A 1 18.72 -2.84 9.20
CA MET A 1 18.24 -2.84 7.82
C MET A 1 17.18 -3.90 7.68
N GLY A 2 15.92 -3.49 7.79
CA GLY A 2 14.75 -4.31 7.50
C GLY A 2 14.40 -4.26 6.01
N ARG A 3 13.46 -5.11 5.60
CA ARG A 3 12.93 -5.19 4.23
C ARG A 3 11.46 -4.85 4.22
N VAL A 4 11.12 -3.72 3.59
CA VAL A 4 9.77 -3.18 3.54
C VAL A 4 9.26 -3.22 2.10
N GLY A 5 8.17 -3.94 1.87
CA GLY A 5 7.46 -3.94 0.60
C GLY A 5 6.35 -2.90 0.58
N ILE A 6 6.23 -2.12 -0.50
CA ILE A 6 5.10 -1.23 -0.75
C ILE A 6 4.20 -1.91 -1.77
N TYR A 7 2.96 -2.22 -1.40
CA TYR A 7 1.99 -2.85 -2.27
C TYR A 7 0.88 -1.87 -2.64
N GLY A 8 1.09 -1.16 -3.75
CA GLY A 8 0.14 -0.20 -4.30
C GLY A 8 -0.96 -0.87 -5.13
N SER A 9 -2.23 -0.55 -4.83
CA SER A 9 -3.39 -0.95 -5.64
C SER A 9 -4.57 -0.01 -5.40
N SER A 10 -5.59 -0.08 -6.25
CA SER A 10 -6.86 0.58 -5.98
C SER A 10 -7.57 -0.03 -4.76
N PHE A 11 -7.47 -1.35 -4.56
CA PHE A 11 -8.24 -2.08 -3.54
C PHE A 11 -9.73 -1.70 -3.55
N ASP A 12 -10.35 -1.80 -4.72
CA ASP A 12 -11.73 -1.38 -4.99
C ASP A 12 -12.63 -2.58 -5.38
N PRO A 13 -12.88 -3.56 -4.49
CA PRO A 13 -12.37 -3.73 -3.12
C PRO A 13 -11.07 -4.56 -3.04
N ILE A 14 -10.47 -4.64 -1.85
CA ILE A 14 -9.43 -5.64 -1.56
C ILE A 14 -10.00 -7.06 -1.69
N THR A 15 -9.18 -8.02 -2.14
CA THR A 15 -9.60 -9.42 -2.40
C THR A 15 -8.57 -10.42 -1.89
N ASN A 16 -8.93 -11.70 -1.83
CA ASN A 16 -8.02 -12.78 -1.44
C ASN A 16 -6.78 -12.88 -2.35
N VAL A 17 -6.88 -12.49 -3.62
CA VAL A 17 -5.72 -12.47 -4.53
C VAL A 17 -4.69 -11.44 -4.06
N HIS A 18 -5.13 -10.28 -3.58
CA HIS A 18 -4.22 -9.27 -3.01
C HIS A 18 -3.50 -9.81 -1.77
N LEU A 19 -4.24 -10.45 -0.85
CA LEU A 19 -3.67 -11.03 0.38
C LEU A 19 -2.69 -12.16 0.09
N TRP A 20 -3.03 -13.02 -0.87
CA TRP A 20 -2.18 -14.12 -1.30
C TRP A 20 -0.91 -13.61 -1.97
N THR A 21 -1.03 -12.58 -2.82
CA THR A 21 0.11 -11.93 -3.48
C THR A 21 1.05 -11.31 -2.45
N ALA A 22 0.53 -10.49 -1.54
CA ALA A 22 1.32 -9.86 -0.48
C ALA A 22 2.03 -10.89 0.41
N SER A 23 1.32 -11.95 0.81
CA SER A 23 1.90 -13.04 1.61
C SER A 23 3.01 -13.78 0.86
N THR A 24 2.78 -14.07 -0.42
CA THR A 24 3.73 -14.79 -1.27
C THR A 24 4.99 -13.97 -1.49
N VAL A 25 4.86 -12.69 -1.80
CA VAL A 25 6.00 -11.78 -1.98
C VAL A 25 6.74 -11.59 -0.67
N ALA A 26 6.03 -11.37 0.44
CA ALA A 26 6.64 -11.24 1.77
C ALA A 26 7.48 -12.46 2.13
N HIS A 27 6.98 -13.66 1.85
CA HIS A 27 7.71 -14.90 2.09
C HIS A 27 8.94 -15.02 1.17
N ARG A 28 8.76 -14.85 -0.14
CA ARG A 28 9.82 -15.09 -1.15
C ARG A 28 10.94 -14.06 -1.08
N ALA A 29 10.62 -12.79 -0.85
CA ALA A 29 11.60 -11.71 -0.74
C ALA A 29 12.12 -11.52 0.71
N LYS A 30 11.63 -12.33 1.66
CA LYS A 30 11.95 -12.23 3.09
C LYS A 30 11.65 -10.82 3.64
N LEU A 31 10.47 -10.30 3.33
CA LEU A 31 10.04 -9.00 3.84
C LEU A 31 9.69 -9.10 5.32
N ASP A 32 10.11 -8.09 6.06
CA ASP A 32 9.75 -7.90 7.47
C ASP A 32 8.38 -7.23 7.57
N LYS A 33 8.03 -6.37 6.59
CA LYS A 33 6.78 -5.63 6.53
C LYS A 33 6.27 -5.49 5.10
N VAL A 34 4.95 -5.51 4.93
CA VAL A 34 4.26 -5.10 3.69
C VAL A 34 3.27 -3.98 4.00
N ILE A 35 3.46 -2.84 3.34
CA ILE A 35 2.58 -1.68 3.42
C ILE A 35 1.58 -1.78 2.26
N PHE A 36 0.32 -2.06 2.57
CA PHE A 36 -0.79 -1.92 1.64
C PHE A 36 -1.07 -0.43 1.46
N LEU A 37 -0.90 0.07 0.24
CA LEU A 37 -1.06 1.48 -0.09
C LEU A 37 -2.22 1.64 -1.09
N PRO A 38 -3.45 1.88 -0.61
CA PRO A 38 -4.56 2.21 -1.47
C PRO A 38 -4.30 3.53 -2.21
N CYS A 39 -4.43 3.52 -3.53
CA CYS A 39 -4.23 4.75 -4.29
C CYS A 39 -5.42 5.72 -4.10
N SER A 40 -5.15 7.02 -4.25
CA SER A 40 -6.14 8.09 -4.14
C SER A 40 -7.28 7.96 -5.16
N SER A 41 -8.49 8.42 -4.81
CA SER A 41 -9.56 8.65 -5.79
C SER A 41 -9.33 9.88 -6.67
N ASN A 42 -8.37 10.75 -6.33
CA ASN A 42 -8.02 11.93 -7.10
C ASN A 42 -7.16 11.64 -8.34
N ARG A 43 -6.85 10.37 -8.66
CA ARG A 43 -6.04 10.08 -9.85
C ARG A 43 -6.84 10.33 -11.13
N PRO A 44 -6.27 11.01 -12.13
CA PRO A 44 -6.96 11.28 -13.38
C PRO A 44 -7.09 10.03 -14.27
N ASP A 45 -6.25 9.01 -14.06
CA ASP A 45 -6.15 7.82 -14.91
C ASP A 45 -7.06 6.67 -14.48
N LYS A 46 -7.73 6.78 -13.33
CA LYS A 46 -8.58 5.72 -12.77
C LYS A 46 -9.82 6.28 -12.11
N LYS A 47 -10.96 5.65 -12.41
CA LYS A 47 -12.21 5.88 -11.69
C LYS A 47 -12.37 4.81 -10.60
N MET A 48 -12.63 5.25 -9.36
CA MET A 48 -12.95 4.35 -8.25
C MET A 48 -14.47 4.25 -8.07
N ASN A 49 -14.96 3.07 -7.72
CA ASN A 49 -16.37 2.81 -7.43
C ASN A 49 -16.70 2.98 -5.95
N VAL A 50 -15.74 2.72 -5.06
CA VAL A 50 -15.88 2.82 -3.61
C VAL A 50 -15.06 4.00 -3.07
N SER A 51 -15.60 4.69 -2.06
CA SER A 51 -14.92 5.83 -1.42
C SER A 51 -13.61 5.43 -0.77
N ASP A 52 -12.69 6.39 -0.62
CA ASP A 52 -11.38 6.17 -0.02
C ASP A 52 -11.50 5.61 1.40
N GLU A 53 -12.45 6.13 2.18
CA GLU A 53 -12.74 5.68 3.54
C GLU A 53 -13.18 4.21 3.58
N HIS A 54 -14.12 3.81 2.71
CA HIS A 54 -14.57 2.42 2.67
C HIS A 54 -13.46 1.48 2.19
N ARG A 55 -12.67 1.87 1.18
CA ARG A 55 -11.53 1.07 0.72
C ARG A 55 -10.49 0.89 1.83
N MET A 56 -10.15 1.95 2.55
CA MET A 56 -9.22 1.90 3.67
C MET A 56 -9.73 0.99 4.80
N ASN A 57 -11.02 1.11 5.16
CA ASN A 57 -11.64 0.26 6.17
C ASN A 57 -11.62 -1.22 5.77
N MET A 58 -11.94 -1.53 4.51
CA MET A 58 -11.87 -2.91 3.99
C MET A 58 -10.45 -3.46 4.02
N VAL A 59 -9.44 -2.66 3.67
CA VAL A 59 -8.03 -3.06 3.75
C VAL A 59 -7.63 -3.35 5.19
N ASN A 60 -7.93 -2.45 6.13
CA ASN A 60 -7.66 -2.65 7.56
C ASN A 60 -8.29 -3.95 8.08
N MET A 61 -9.57 -4.19 7.79
CA MET A 61 -10.26 -5.43 8.17
C MET A 61 -9.62 -6.68 7.55
N ALA A 62 -9.17 -6.60 6.30
CA ALA A 62 -8.58 -7.73 5.59
C ALA A 62 -7.19 -8.12 6.14
N ILE A 63 -6.43 -7.17 6.68
CA ILE A 63 -5.05 -7.40 7.13
C ILE A 63 -4.89 -7.50 8.65
N GLN A 64 -5.94 -7.22 9.45
CA GLN A 64 -5.88 -7.08 10.92
C GLN A 64 -5.22 -8.24 11.68
N ASN A 65 -5.27 -9.47 11.13
CA ASN A 65 -4.73 -10.67 11.76
C ASN A 65 -3.30 -11.02 11.31
N ASN A 66 -2.66 -10.19 10.49
CA ASN A 66 -1.29 -10.40 10.05
C ASN A 66 -0.38 -9.26 10.52
N PRO A 67 0.49 -9.48 11.53
CA PRO A 67 1.32 -8.43 12.11
C PRO A 67 2.41 -7.91 11.16
N LYS A 68 2.67 -8.59 10.03
CA LYS A 68 3.57 -8.09 8.99
C LYS A 68 2.91 -7.08 8.06
N PHE A 69 1.58 -6.98 8.08
CA PHE A 69 0.83 -6.15 7.15
C PHE A 69 0.41 -4.85 7.85
N GLU A 70 0.66 -3.74 7.17
CA GLU A 70 0.28 -2.40 7.59
C GLU A 70 -0.49 -1.74 6.44
N ALA A 71 -1.55 -1.01 6.74
CA ALA A 71 -2.22 -0.18 5.73
C ALA A 71 -1.78 1.26 5.90
N ASP A 72 -1.52 1.95 4.79
CA ASP A 72 -1.12 3.35 4.78
C ASP A 72 -1.97 4.12 3.79
N ARG A 73 -2.46 5.29 4.23
CA ARG A 73 -3.34 6.17 3.46
C ARG A 73 -2.60 7.35 2.82
N TYR A 74 -1.28 7.36 2.83
CA TYR A 74 -0.44 8.46 2.34
C TYR A 74 -0.92 9.02 1.00
N GLU A 75 -1.12 8.17 -0.03
CA GLU A 75 -1.57 8.64 -1.35
C GLU A 75 -2.98 9.23 -1.31
N MET A 76 -3.91 8.68 -0.53
CA MET A 76 -5.27 9.20 -0.39
C MET A 76 -5.32 10.61 0.20
N GLU A 77 -4.32 10.97 1.01
CA GLU A 77 -4.21 12.28 1.66
C GLU A 77 -3.44 13.31 0.81
N GLN A 78 -2.87 12.89 -0.32
CA GLN A 78 -2.16 13.80 -1.21
C GLN A 78 -3.09 14.42 -2.27
N PRO A 79 -2.78 15.64 -2.73
CA PRO A 79 -3.35 16.18 -3.96
C PRO A 79 -3.08 15.27 -5.16
N GLY A 80 -3.98 15.25 -6.14
CA GLY A 80 -3.87 14.35 -7.31
C GLY A 80 -2.59 14.50 -8.16
N TRP A 81 -1.86 15.62 -8.04
CA TRP A 81 -0.57 15.81 -8.70
C TRP A 81 0.64 15.30 -7.89
N GLU A 82 0.45 14.92 -6.61
CA GLU A 82 1.52 14.44 -5.73
C GLU A 82 1.51 12.92 -5.50
N ILE A 83 0.62 12.19 -6.17
CA ILE A 83 0.46 10.72 -6.02
C ILE A 83 1.26 9.90 -7.04
N SER A 84 2.25 10.51 -7.72
CA SER A 84 3.11 9.74 -8.62
C SER A 84 3.92 8.72 -7.83
N THR A 85 4.13 7.52 -8.38
CA THR A 85 4.91 6.46 -7.73
C THR A 85 6.32 6.92 -7.36
N TYR A 86 6.92 7.85 -8.13
CA TYR A 86 8.20 8.46 -7.78
C TYR A 86 8.14 9.24 -6.45
N LEU A 87 7.11 10.07 -6.25
CA LEU A 87 6.91 10.83 -5.02
C LEU A 87 6.58 9.91 -3.85
N THR A 88 5.76 8.88 -4.08
CA THR A 88 5.47 7.82 -3.11
C THR A 88 6.75 7.11 -2.64
N LEU A 89 7.62 6.68 -3.56
CA LEU A 89 8.90 6.06 -3.18
C LEU A 89 9.83 7.03 -2.46
N LYS A 90 9.85 8.31 -2.86
CA LYS A 90 10.61 9.35 -2.17
C LYS A 90 10.12 9.55 -0.74
N HIS A 91 8.81 9.48 -0.49
CA HIS A 91 8.24 9.51 0.86
C HIS A 91 8.71 8.31 1.68
N TYR A 92 8.57 7.08 1.17
CA TYR A 92 8.94 5.88 1.93
C TYR A 92 10.45 5.74 2.18
N ARG A 93 11.29 6.20 1.25
CA ARG A 93 12.74 6.26 1.48
C ARG A 93 13.13 7.23 2.59
N LYS A 94 12.36 8.31 2.80
CA LYS A 94 12.56 9.21 3.94
C LYS A 94 12.02 8.61 5.23
N ARG A 95 10.89 7.90 5.17
CA ARG A 95 10.26 7.26 6.34
C ARG A 95 11.10 6.09 6.88
N PHE A 96 11.80 5.37 6.00
CA PHE A 96 12.64 4.23 6.33
C PHE A 96 14.06 4.42 5.77
N PRO A 97 14.88 5.31 6.37
CA PRO A 97 16.19 5.68 5.84
C PRO A 97 17.21 4.53 5.86
N ASP A 98 17.08 3.62 6.82
CA ASP A 98 18.00 2.50 7.05
C ASP A 98 17.46 1.14 6.56
N ASP A 99 16.37 1.13 5.79
CA ASP A 99 15.72 -0.10 5.30
C ASP A 99 15.76 -0.22 3.78
N GLU A 100 15.68 -1.46 3.31
CA GLU A 100 15.50 -1.78 1.90
C GLU A 100 14.02 -1.65 1.52
N ILE A 101 13.70 -0.72 0.62
CA ILE A 101 12.37 -0.57 0.05
C ILE A 101 12.23 -1.38 -1.23
N TYR A 102 11.19 -2.21 -1.28
CA TYR A 102 10.72 -2.98 -2.43
C TYR A 102 9.37 -2.42 -2.89
N LEU A 103 9.13 -2.37 -4.20
CA LEU A 103 7.85 -2.02 -4.82
C LEU A 103 7.39 -3.17 -5.71
#